data_AF-A0A3C2E0H9-F1
#
_entry.id   AF-A0A3C2E0H9-F1
#
_cell.length_a   1.000
_cell.length_b   1.000
_cell.length_c   1.000
_cell.angle_alpha   90.00
_cell.angle_beta   90.00
_cell.angle_gamma   90.00
#
_symmetry.space_group_name_H-M   'P 1'
#
loop_
_entity.id
_entity.type
_entity.pdbx_description
1 polymer ?
#
loop_
_entity_poly.entity_id
_entity_poly.type
_entity_poly.pdbx_seq_one_letter_code
_entity_poly.pdbx_strand_id
1 'polypeptide(L)'
;MTDLIKWNVEDEAFWDSTGKRIANRNLWISIPSLLCGFAVWLYWGIITVQMLNLGFPFSKSELFTLSAIAGFCGATLRIPSTFFIRIAGGRNTIFFTTALLMIPAIGTGFALQDKNTPLWVFQVLALLSGFG
;
A
#
# COMPACT_ATOMS: atom_id res chain seq x y z
N MET A 1 4.15 18.18 19.48
CA MET A 1 2.68 18.17 19.57
C MET A 1 2.18 19.31 18.71
N THR A 2 1.62 19.03 17.54
CA THR A 2 1.02 20.06 16.70
C THR A 2 -0.26 19.50 16.12
N ASP A 3 -1.20 19.20 17.01
CA ASP A 3 -2.60 19.07 16.62
C ASP A 3 -3.06 20.48 16.22
N LEU A 4 -3.48 20.63 14.96
CA LEU A 4 -4.04 21.88 14.46
C LEU A 4 -5.45 22.03 15.07
N ILE A 5 -5.55 22.72 16.20
CA ILE A 5 -6.81 22.96 16.91
C ILE A 5 -7.73 23.92 16.12
N LYS A 6 -7.16 24.73 15.21
CA LYS A 6 -7.89 25.59 14.27
C LYS A 6 -7.46 25.29 12.83
N TRP A 7 -8.36 24.71 12.05
CA TRP A 7 -8.21 24.47 10.61
C TRP A 7 -9.42 25.05 9.89
N ASN A 8 -9.34 26.33 9.49
CA ASN A 8 -10.42 27.01 8.77
C ASN A 8 -9.98 27.34 7.35
N VAL A 9 -10.16 26.38 6.44
CA VAL A 9 -9.71 26.48 5.04
C VAL A 9 -10.53 27.50 4.24
N GLU A 10 -11.75 27.79 4.71
CA GLU A 10 -12.69 28.72 4.08
C GLU A 10 -12.34 30.20 4.35
N ASP A 11 -11.43 30.48 5.29
CA ASP A 11 -10.92 31.83 5.54
C ASP A 11 -9.71 32.10 4.63
N GLU A 12 -9.90 32.96 3.63
CA GLU A 12 -8.86 33.31 2.64
C GLU A 12 -7.56 33.82 3.30
N ALA A 13 -7.65 34.58 4.40
CA ALA A 13 -6.48 35.10 5.10
C ALA A 13 -5.67 33.98 5.78
N PHE A 14 -6.36 32.96 6.31
CA PHE A 14 -5.71 31.78 6.87
C PHE A 14 -5.12 30.87 5.78
N TRP A 15 -5.84 30.70 4.66
CA TRP A 15 -5.39 29.88 3.55
C TRP A 15 -4.10 30.40 2.92
N ASP A 16 -4.05 31.70 2.60
CA ASP A 16 -2.87 32.29 1.94
C ASP A 16 -1.66 32.41 2.87
N SER A 17 -1.88 32.64 4.17
CA SER A 17 -0.77 32.72 5.14
C SER A 17 -0.20 31.35 5.51
N THR A 18 -1.06 30.37 5.80
CA THR A 18 -0.64 29.14 6.51
C THR A 18 -1.24 27.87 5.90
N GLY A 19 -2.53 27.87 5.56
CA GLY A 19 -3.27 26.69 5.11
C GLY A 19 -2.69 26.06 3.84
N LYS A 20 -2.42 26.87 2.81
CA LYS A 20 -1.92 26.43 1.51
C LYS A 20 -0.57 25.74 1.59
N ARG A 21 0.35 26.25 2.42
CA ARG A 21 1.69 25.66 2.59
C ARG A 21 1.62 24.29 3.27
N ILE A 22 0.78 24.16 4.30
CA ILE A 22 0.60 22.90 5.02
C ILE A 22 -0.11 21.87 4.14
N ALA A 23 -1.18 22.26 3.44
CA ALA A 23 -1.93 21.40 2.54
C ALA A 23 -1.05 20.89 1.39
N ASN A 24 -0.29 21.76 0.73
CA ASN A 24 0.63 21.36 -0.35
C ASN A 24 1.72 20.40 0.15
N ARG A 25 2.29 20.63 1.34
CA ARG A 25 3.29 19.71 1.91
C ARG A 25 2.70 18.33 2.16
N ASN A 26 1.49 18.26 2.72
CA ASN A 26 0.81 16.98 2.94
C ASN A 26 0.49 16.29 1.61
N LEU A 27 -0.03 17.04 0.62
CA LEU A 27 -0.38 16.50 -0.68
C LEU A 27 0.84 15.90 -1.41
N TRP A 28 1.97 16.62 -1.40
CA TRP A 28 3.23 16.15 -2.00
C TRP A 28 3.77 14.87 -1.34
N ILE A 29 3.46 14.62 -0.06
CA ILE A 29 3.84 13.37 0.62
C ILE A 29 2.81 12.26 0.34
N SER A 30 1.53 12.60 0.23
CA SER A 30 0.46 11.64 -0.05
C SER A 30 0.54 11.03 -1.45
N ILE A 31 0.88 11.83 -2.47
CA ILE A 31 0.96 11.37 -3.87
C ILE A 31 1.92 10.17 -4.04
N PRO A 32 3.22 10.25 -3.67
CA PRO A 32 4.14 9.14 -3.83
C PRO A 32 3.76 7.93 -2.96
N SER A 33 3.22 8.17 -1.76
CA SER A 33 2.72 7.11 -0.88
C SER A 33 1.59 6.31 -1.53
N LEU A 34 0.58 7.00 -2.08
CA LEU A 34 -0.54 6.36 -2.77
C LEU A 34 -0.05 5.63 -4.04
N LEU A 35 0.89 6.23 -4.77
CA LEU A 35 1.50 5.60 -5.94
C LEU A 35 2.24 4.30 -5.58
N CYS A 36 2.98 4.27 -4.46
CA CYS A 36 3.60 3.06 -3.94
C CYS A 36 2.57 1.98 -3.59
N GLY A 37 1.44 2.35 -2.98
CA GLY A 37 0.33 1.42 -2.70
C GLY A 37 -0.22 0.77 -3.95
N PHE A 38 -0.53 1.57 -4.98
CA PHE A 38 -0.98 1.05 -6.27
C PHE A 38 0.09 0.20 -6.97
N ALA A 39 1.37 0.57 -6.90
CA ALA A 39 2.45 -0.19 -7.51
C ALA A 39 2.57 -1.60 -6.88
N VAL A 40 2.57 -1.67 -5.55
CA VAL A 40 2.62 -2.94 -4.79
C VAL A 40 1.29 -3.70 -4.88
N TRP A 41 0.18 -3.06 -5.23
CA TRP A 41 -1.04 -3.80 -5.50
C TRP A 41 -1.05 -4.43 -6.90
N LEU A 42 -0.64 -3.67 -7.92
CA LEU A 42 -0.71 -4.10 -9.33
C LEU A 42 0.41 -5.04 -9.77
N TYR A 43 1.60 -4.98 -9.14
CA TYR A 43 2.74 -5.81 -9.55
C TYR A 43 2.52 -7.32 -9.41
N TRP A 44 1.55 -7.79 -8.58
CA TRP A 44 1.22 -9.21 -8.47
C TRP A 44 0.73 -9.82 -9.78
N GLY A 45 0.03 -9.03 -10.61
CA GLY A 45 -0.36 -9.46 -11.95
C GLY A 45 0.86 -9.75 -12.84
N ILE A 46 1.93 -8.98 -12.69
CA ILE A 46 3.18 -9.17 -13.43
C ILE A 46 4.00 -10.34 -12.83
N ILE A 47 4.10 -10.40 -11.50
CA ILE A 47 4.87 -11.43 -10.79
C ILE A 47 4.33 -12.82 -11.10
N THR A 48 3.01 -13.02 -11.08
CA THR A 48 2.39 -14.32 -11.38
C THR A 48 2.71 -14.81 -12.79
N VAL A 49 2.74 -13.91 -13.77
CA VAL A 49 3.17 -14.22 -15.15
C VAL A 49 4.67 -14.55 -15.20
N GLN A 50 5.50 -13.79 -14.49
CA GLN A 50 6.94 -14.02 -14.50
C GLN A 50 7.35 -15.30 -13.76
N MET A 51 6.64 -15.67 -12.69
CA MET A 51 6.85 -16.95 -11.99
C MET A 51 6.57 -18.14 -12.92
N LEU A 52 5.54 -18.05 -13.78
CA LEU A 52 5.29 -19.05 -14.82
C LEU A 52 6.45 -19.14 -15.82
N ASN A 53 6.95 -17.99 -16.30
CA ASN A 53 8.06 -17.93 -17.25
C ASN A 53 9.38 -18.46 -16.67
N LEU A 54 9.62 -18.26 -15.37
CA LEU A 54 10.83 -18.71 -14.66
C LEU A 54 10.80 -20.20 -14.25
N GLY A 55 9.68 -20.89 -14.52
CA GLY A 55 9.51 -22.31 -14.24
C GLY A 55 9.38 -22.63 -12.76
N PHE A 56 8.73 -21.76 -11.97
CA PHE A 56 8.38 -22.11 -10.59
C PHE A 56 7.47 -23.35 -10.54
N PRO A 57 7.59 -24.22 -9.52
CA PRO A 57 6.83 -25.47 -9.40
C PRO A 57 5.38 -25.23 -8.95
N PHE A 58 4.73 -24.18 -9.45
CA PHE A 58 3.35 -23.81 -9.11
C PHE A 58 2.43 -23.93 -10.31
N SER A 59 1.21 -24.40 -10.09
CA SER A 59 0.18 -24.45 -11.12
C SER A 59 -0.31 -23.05 -11.48
N LYS A 60 -0.81 -22.88 -12.71
CA LYS A 60 -1.44 -21.61 -13.14
C LYS A 60 -2.57 -21.19 -12.19
N SER A 61 -3.38 -22.16 -11.74
CA SER A 61 -4.46 -21.92 -10.78
C SER A 61 -3.96 -21.31 -9.47
N GLU A 62 -2.86 -21.79 -8.90
CA GLU A 62 -2.31 -21.27 -7.65
C GLU A 62 -1.72 -19.86 -7.82
N LEU A 63 -1.16 -19.55 -8.98
CA LEU A 63 -0.65 -18.21 -9.23
C LEU A 63 -1.80 -17.20 -9.43
N PHE A 64 -2.90 -17.60 -10.08
CA PHE A 64 -4.10 -16.77 -10.15
C PHE A 64 -4.72 -16.52 -8.78
N THR A 65 -4.67 -17.49 -7.86
CA THR A 65 -5.18 -17.27 -6.50
C THR A 65 -4.35 -16.24 -5.74
N LEU A 66 -3.04 -16.10 -5.98
CA LEU A 66 -2.23 -15.02 -5.37
C LEU A 66 -2.76 -13.63 -5.78
N SER A 67 -2.99 -13.42 -7.07
CA SER A 67 -3.54 -12.15 -7.58
C SER A 67 -4.96 -11.91 -7.04
N ALA A 68 -5.79 -12.96 -6.96
CA ALA A 68 -7.13 -12.88 -6.40
C ALA A 68 -7.11 -12.54 -4.89
N ILE A 69 -6.19 -13.13 -4.13
CA ILE A 69 -5.98 -12.88 -2.69
C ILE A 69 -5.56 -11.42 -2.49
N ALA A 70 -4.59 -10.93 -3.27
CA ALA A 70 -4.16 -9.53 -3.21
C ALA A 70 -5.32 -8.55 -3.52
N GLY A 71 -6.11 -8.86 -4.55
CA GLY A 71 -7.31 -8.09 -4.91
C GLY A 71 -8.37 -8.10 -3.81
N PHE A 72 -8.69 -9.27 -3.27
CA PHE A 72 -9.67 -9.45 -2.19
C PHE A 72 -9.25 -8.75 -0.91
N CYS A 73 -7.99 -8.89 -0.51
CA CYS A 73 -7.45 -8.26 0.69
C CYS A 73 -7.44 -6.74 0.56
N GLY A 74 -7.01 -6.21 -0.59
CA GLY A 74 -7.06 -4.77 -0.87
C GLY A 74 -8.49 -4.20 -0.81
N ALA A 75 -9.47 -4.89 -1.39
CA ALA A 75 -10.87 -4.46 -1.31
C ALA A 75 -11.41 -4.49 0.12
N THR A 76 -11.04 -5.51 0.90
CA THR A 76 -11.48 -5.68 2.30
C THR A 76 -10.85 -4.64 3.22
N LEU A 77 -9.55 -4.40 3.08
CA LEU A 77 -8.79 -3.48 3.93
C LEU A 77 -9.10 -1.99 3.66
N ARG A 78 -9.70 -1.65 2.51
CA ARG A 78 -10.21 -0.30 2.22
C ARG A 78 -11.24 0.19 3.23
N ILE A 79 -12.09 -0.70 3.76
CA ILE A 79 -13.11 -0.31 4.73
C ILE A 79 -12.45 0.06 6.08
N PRO A 80 -11.66 -0.82 6.72
CA PRO A 80 -10.92 -0.48 7.94
C PRO A 80 -9.97 0.71 7.77
N SER A 81 -9.26 0.83 6.65
CA SER A 81 -8.29 1.90 6.44
C SER A 81 -8.94 3.29 6.46
N THR A 82 -10.17 3.41 5.96
CA THR A 82 -10.95 4.65 6.02
C THR A 82 -11.26 5.07 7.47
N PHE A 83 -11.57 4.11 8.35
CA PHE A 83 -11.75 4.39 9.78
C PHE A 83 -10.42 4.69 10.48
N PHE A 84 -9.34 4.01 10.07
CA PHE A 84 -8.01 4.20 10.64
C PHE A 84 -7.46 5.61 10.41
N ILE A 85 -7.76 6.23 9.26
CA ILE A 85 -7.42 7.63 8.98
C ILE A 85 -8.07 8.58 9.99
N ARG A 86 -9.31 8.32 10.41
CA ARG A 86 -10.01 9.15 11.40
C ARG A 86 -9.44 9.01 12.82
N ILE A 87 -8.92 7.84 13.17
CA ILE A 87 -8.42 7.54 14.52
C ILE A 87 -6.95 7.93 14.68
N ALA A 88 -6.09 7.59 13.71
CA ALA A 88 -4.64 7.76 13.81
C ALA A 88 -4.12 9.08 13.19
N GLY A 89 -4.99 9.83 12.50
CA GLY A 89 -4.63 11.05 11.79
C GLY A 89 -3.90 10.80 10.48
N GLY A 90 -4.25 11.56 9.43
CA GLY A 90 -3.78 11.31 8.06
C GLY A 90 -2.25 11.20 7.90
N ARG A 91 -1.47 11.97 8.66
CA ARG A 91 -0.01 11.93 8.58
C ARG A 91 0.58 10.60 9.08
N ASN A 92 0.09 10.07 10.21
CA ASN A 92 0.59 8.83 10.76
C ASN A 92 0.08 7.62 9.98
N THR A 93 -1.16 7.67 9.49
CA THR A 93 -1.72 6.60 8.67
C THR A 93 -0.96 6.44 7.36
N ILE A 94 -0.68 7.54 6.64
CA ILE A 94 0.10 7.51 5.40
C ILE A 94 1.51 6.97 5.64
N PHE A 95 2.18 7.41 6.69
CA PHE A 95 3.52 6.89 7.01
C PHE A 95 3.48 5.40 7.34
N PHE A 96 2.51 4.97 8.15
CA PHE A 96 2.38 3.58 8.58
C PHE A 96 2.03 2.64 7.41
N THR A 97 1.07 3.01 6.56
CA THR A 97 0.69 2.19 5.40
C THR A 97 1.84 2.09 4.39
N THR A 98 2.56 3.19 4.14
CA THR A 98 3.73 3.20 3.25
C THR A 98 4.88 2.35 3.80
N ALA A 99 5.13 2.43 5.11
CA ALA A 99 6.16 1.61 5.75
C ALA A 99 5.79 0.13 5.68
N LEU A 100 4.52 -0.19 5.89
CA LEU A 100 4.03 -1.56 5.83
C LEU A 100 4.14 -2.14 4.41
N LEU A 101 3.98 -1.31 3.37
CA LEU A 101 4.15 -1.71 1.97
C LEU A 101 5.59 -2.03 1.56
N MET A 102 6.59 -1.50 2.26
CA MET A 102 7.98 -1.87 2.01
C MET A 102 8.25 -3.33 2.36
N ILE A 103 7.55 -3.89 3.35
CA ILE A 103 7.70 -5.29 3.78
C ILE A 103 7.32 -6.28 2.67
N PRO A 104 6.11 -6.24 2.07
CA PRO A 104 5.77 -7.15 0.99
C PRO A 104 6.60 -6.90 -0.27
N ALA A 105 6.99 -5.65 -0.58
CA ALA A 105 7.82 -5.36 -1.74
C ALA A 105 9.22 -6.00 -1.63
N ILE A 106 9.89 -5.82 -0.50
CA ILE A 106 11.21 -6.40 -0.23
C ILE A 106 11.10 -7.91 -0.04
N GLY A 107 10.11 -8.37 0.72
CA GLY A 107 9.86 -9.79 0.97
C GLY A 107 9.58 -10.58 -0.30
N THR A 108 8.81 -10.01 -1.23
CA THR A 108 8.57 -10.63 -2.55
C THR A 108 9.83 -10.63 -3.40
N GLY A 109 10.63 -9.57 -3.35
CA GLY A 109 11.94 -9.52 -4.00
C GLY A 109 12.89 -10.64 -3.54
N PHE A 110 12.94 -10.93 -2.24
CA PHE A 110 13.72 -12.06 -1.70
C PHE A 110 13.10 -13.42 -2.02
N ALA A 111 11.78 -13.56 -1.86
CA ALA A 111 11.06 -14.80 -2.13
C ALA A 111 11.19 -15.25 -3.61
N LEU A 112 11.31 -14.31 -4.54
CA LEU A 112 11.51 -14.60 -5.96
C LEU A 112 12.94 -15.07 -6.30
N GLN A 113 13.92 -14.87 -5.41
CA GLN A 113 15.29 -15.35 -5.63
C GLN A 113 15.44 -16.85 -5.39
N ASP A 114 14.60 -17.43 -4.52
CA ASP A 114 14.62 -18.87 -4.22
C ASP A 114 13.37 -19.57 -4.77
N LYS A 115 13.60 -20.52 -5.70
CA LYS A 115 12.55 -21.33 -6.32
C LYS A 115 11.92 -22.36 -5.37
N ASN A 116 12.54 -22.62 -4.23
CA ASN A 116 12.02 -23.52 -3.19
C ASN A 116 11.10 -22.80 -2.20
N THR A 117 10.90 -21.49 -2.34
CA THR A 117 10.04 -20.72 -1.45
C THR A 117 8.61 -21.29 -1.49
N PRO A 118 8.01 -21.69 -0.36
CA PRO A 118 6.70 -22.32 -0.36
C PRO A 118 5.57 -21.33 -0.70
N LEU A 119 4.50 -21.84 -1.33
CA LEU A 119 3.36 -21.05 -1.82
C LEU A 119 2.75 -20.14 -0.75
N TRP A 120 2.70 -20.59 0.51
CA TRP A 120 2.11 -19.83 1.62
C TRP A 120 2.85 -18.51 1.88
N VAL A 121 4.16 -18.44 1.62
CA VAL A 121 4.93 -17.19 1.78
C VAL A 121 4.44 -16.16 0.76
N PHE A 122 4.22 -16.57 -0.49
CA PHE A 122 3.65 -15.69 -1.51
C PHE A 122 2.21 -15.29 -1.18
N GLN A 123 1.41 -16.18 -0.60
CA GLN A 123 0.05 -15.86 -0.16
C GLN A 123 0.04 -14.83 0.97
N VAL A 124 0.92 -14.96 1.96
CA VAL A 124 1.07 -13.99 3.05
C VAL A 124 1.57 -12.65 2.52
N LEU A 125 2.54 -12.63 1.62
CA LEU A 125 3.03 -11.40 0.99
C LEU A 125 1.93 -10.74 0.13
N ALA A 126 1.11 -11.53 -0.56
CA ALA A 126 -0.05 -11.05 -1.33
C ALA A 126 -1.11 -10.44 -0.41
N LEU A 127 -1.40 -11.07 0.74
CA LEU A 127 -2.29 -10.50 1.76
C LEU A 127 -1.71 -9.18 2.31
N LEU A 128 -0.42 -9.15 2.66
CA LEU A 128 0.24 -7.96 3.20
C LEU A 128 0.28 -6.79 2.22
N SER A 129 0.35 -7.07 0.91
CA SER A 129 0.26 -6.03 -0.13
C SER A 129 -1.10 -5.33 -0.17
N GLY A 130 -2.15 -5.96 0.36
CA GLY A 130 -3.49 -5.38 0.44
C GLY A 130 -3.64 -4.23 1.45
N PHE A 131 -2.64 -3.99 2.30
CA PHE A 131 -2.62 -2.83 3.21
C PHE A 131 -2.29 -1.50 2.52
N GLY A 132 -1.89 -1.54 1.25
CA GLY A 132 -1.49 -0.38 0.46
C GLY A 132 -2.60 0.37 -0.22
#